data_AF-A0A7V3JM75-F1
#
_entry.id   AF-A0A7V3JM75-F1
#
_cell.length_a   1.000
_cell.length_b   1.000
_cell.length_c   1.000
_cell.angle_alpha   90.00
_cell.angle_beta   90.00
_cell.angle_gamma   90.00
#
_symmetry.space_group_name_H-M   'P 1'
#
loop_
_entity.id
_entity.type
_entity.pdbx_description
1 polymer ?
#
loop_
_entity_poly.entity_id
_entity_poly.type
_entity_poly.pdbx_seq_one_letter_code
_entity_poly.pdbx_strand_id
1 'polypeptide(L)'
;MRRVLIASLFGLAAAGFTTSVAAWERPREAARRAAQCTPWHGPYFHAAWGSPVALVVPPTAEYQTKWRWGVPATQISPIYHQFQLGYPGPVDPSIGLYATPRWPSHTDQFGVYYVRGPW
;
A
#
# COMPACT_ATOMS: atom_id res chain seq x y z
N MET A 1 -48.12 27.82 -12.47
CA MET A 1 -46.90 27.40 -13.21
C MET A 1 -45.60 27.64 -12.43
N ARG A 2 -45.43 28.77 -11.71
CA ARG A 2 -44.23 29.09 -10.91
C ARG A 2 -43.93 28.14 -9.73
N ARG A 3 -44.94 27.43 -9.20
CA ARG A 3 -44.79 26.49 -8.06
C ARG A 3 -44.26 25.10 -8.45
N VAL A 4 -44.39 24.71 -9.72
CA VAL A 4 -43.94 23.39 -10.20
C VAL A 4 -42.44 23.40 -10.53
N LEU A 5 -41.90 24.56 -10.91
CA LEU A 5 -40.48 24.75 -11.25
C LEU A 5 -39.54 24.71 -10.03
N ILE A 6 -40.03 24.97 -8.82
CA ILE A 6 -39.20 24.97 -7.60
C ILE A 6 -39.02 23.54 -7.05
N ALA A 7 -40.01 22.67 -7.25
CA ALA A 7 -39.95 21.28 -6.80
C ALA A 7 -38.97 20.42 -7.62
N SER A 8 -38.82 20.71 -8.92
CA SER A 8 -37.88 20.01 -9.80
C SER A 8 -36.41 20.41 -9.57
N LEU A 9 -36.14 21.64 -9.11
CA LEU A 9 -34.78 22.08 -8.76
C LEU A 9 -34.25 21.43 -7.46
N PHE A 10 -35.13 21.14 -6.50
CA PHE A 10 -34.75 20.43 -5.28
C PHE A 10 -34.50 18.92 -5.51
N GLY A 11 -35.23 18.30 -6.45
CA GLY A 11 -35.02 16.89 -6.81
C GLY A 11 -33.68 16.63 -7.51
N LEU A 12 -33.17 17.61 -8.27
CA LEU A 12 -31.90 17.47 -8.99
C LEU A 12 -30.67 17.72 -8.10
N ALA A 13 -30.80 18.50 -7.01
CA ALA A 13 -29.73 18.74 -6.06
C ALA A 13 -29.46 17.53 -5.12
N ALA A 14 -30.48 16.71 -4.86
CA ALA A 14 -30.35 15.52 -4.01
C ALA A 14 -29.63 14.34 -4.69
N ALA A 15 -29.56 14.31 -6.02
CA ALA A 15 -28.92 13.21 -6.77
C ALA A 15 -27.39 13.35 -6.90
N GLY A 16 -26.81 14.49 -6.52
CA GLY A 16 -25.39 14.79 -6.74
C GLY A 16 -24.44 14.44 -5.59
N PHE A 17 -24.92 13.97 -4.44
CA PHE A 17 -24.12 13.96 -3.19
C PHE A 17 -23.63 12.58 -2.72
N THR A 18 -23.81 11.49 -3.48
CA THR A 18 -23.55 10.12 -2.98
C THR A 18 -22.22 9.48 -3.43
N THR A 19 -21.35 10.16 -4.17
CA THR A 19 -20.18 9.51 -4.80
C THR A 19 -18.86 9.61 -4.03
N SER A 20 -18.82 10.32 -2.89
CA SER A 20 -17.55 10.53 -2.18
C SER A 20 -17.09 9.29 -1.39
N VAL A 21 -18.00 8.52 -0.79
CA VAL A 21 -17.65 7.31 -0.01
C VAL A 21 -17.05 6.22 -0.90
N ALA A 22 -17.67 5.97 -2.06
CA ALA A 22 -17.20 4.98 -3.03
C ALA A 22 -15.82 5.32 -3.62
N ALA A 23 -15.41 6.59 -3.64
CA ALA A 23 -14.11 7.01 -4.16
C ALA A 23 -12.94 6.60 -3.22
N TRP A 24 -13.16 6.61 -1.90
CA TRP A 24 -12.16 6.20 -0.91
C TRP A 24 -12.12 4.68 -0.66
N GLU A 25 -13.16 3.95 -1.05
CA GLU A 25 -13.22 2.49 -0.91
C GLU A 25 -12.41 1.76 -2.00
N ARG A 26 -12.43 2.25 -3.24
CA ARG A 26 -11.71 1.62 -4.37
C ARG A 26 -10.20 1.42 -4.11
N PRO A 27 -9.43 2.39 -3.58
CA PRO A 27 -8.02 2.19 -3.25
C PRO A 27 -7.80 1.16 -2.14
N ARG A 28 -8.70 1.10 -1.15
CA ARG A 28 -8.62 0.16 -0.03
C ARG A 28 -8.92 -1.27 -0.47
N GLU A 29 -9.91 -1.45 -1.34
CA GLU A 29 -10.23 -2.75 -1.94
C GLU A 29 -9.08 -3.25 -2.82
N ALA A 30 -8.50 -2.38 -3.65
CA ALA A 30 -7.32 -2.70 -4.45
C ALA A 30 -6.13 -3.10 -3.57
N ALA A 31 -5.89 -2.37 -2.47
CA ALA A 31 -4.85 -2.69 -1.51
C ALA A 31 -5.09 -4.02 -0.78
N ARG A 32 -6.33 -4.30 -0.40
CA ARG A 32 -6.72 -5.57 0.21
C ARG A 32 -6.51 -6.74 -0.75
N ARG A 33 -6.92 -6.58 -2.01
CA ARG A 33 -6.73 -7.60 -3.05
C ARG A 33 -5.24 -7.83 -3.33
N ALA A 34 -4.46 -6.76 -3.48
CA ALA A 34 -3.01 -6.86 -3.62
C ALA A 34 -2.41 -7.61 -2.43
N ALA A 35 -2.79 -7.24 -1.20
CA ALA A 35 -2.29 -7.88 0.01
C ALA A 35 -2.62 -9.39 0.12
N GLN A 36 -3.71 -9.84 -0.52
CA GLN A 36 -4.12 -11.25 -0.56
C GLN A 36 -3.41 -12.05 -1.67
N CYS A 37 -2.95 -11.38 -2.74
CA CYS A 37 -2.39 -12.04 -3.92
C CYS A 37 -0.86 -11.93 -4.02
N THR A 38 -0.23 -11.03 -3.27
CA THR A 38 1.22 -10.82 -3.29
C THR A 38 1.84 -11.08 -1.92
N PRO A 39 3.12 -11.51 -1.85
CA PRO A 39 3.85 -11.53 -0.59
C PRO A 39 3.98 -10.11 -0.03
N TRP A 40 4.09 -10.00 1.30
CA TRP A 40 4.27 -8.70 1.98
C TRP A 40 5.64 -8.07 1.78
N HIS A 41 6.61 -8.86 1.31
CA HIS A 41 7.99 -8.49 1.10
C HIS A 41 8.37 -8.53 -0.38
N GLY A 42 9.46 -7.85 -0.71
CA GLY A 42 10.16 -8.02 -1.98
C GLY A 42 11.14 -9.20 -1.97
N PRO A 43 11.97 -9.34 -3.01
CA PRO A 43 12.79 -10.52 -3.21
C PRO A 43 14.14 -10.48 -2.48
N TYR A 44 14.43 -9.48 -1.66
CA TYR A 44 15.71 -9.36 -0.93
C TYR A 44 15.53 -9.69 0.55
N PHE A 45 16.53 -10.33 1.15
CA PHE A 45 16.60 -10.52 2.59
C PHE A 45 17.50 -9.47 3.25
N HIS A 46 17.27 -9.23 4.54
CA HIS A 46 18.12 -8.35 5.31
C HIS A 46 19.36 -9.09 5.84
N ALA A 47 20.54 -8.51 5.63
CA ALA A 47 21.83 -9.15 5.89
C ALA A 47 22.01 -9.68 7.33
N ALA A 48 21.45 -8.98 8.33
CA ALA A 48 21.56 -9.40 9.73
C ALA A 48 20.68 -10.61 10.11
N TRP A 49 19.58 -10.85 9.39
CA TRP A 49 18.58 -11.85 9.77
C TRP A 49 18.45 -13.00 8.77
N GLY A 50 18.98 -12.86 7.55
CA GLY A 50 18.80 -13.86 6.49
C GLY A 50 17.35 -13.99 6.00
N SER A 51 16.48 -13.07 6.39
CA SER A 51 15.05 -13.02 6.05
C SER A 51 14.65 -11.58 5.72
N PRO A 52 13.59 -11.34 4.92
CA PRO A 52 12.99 -10.02 4.77
C PRO A 52 12.48 -9.54 6.13
N VAL A 53 12.52 -8.22 6.34
CA VAL A 53 12.07 -7.58 7.57
C VAL A 53 10.98 -6.57 7.31
N ALA A 54 9.93 -6.65 8.12
CA ALA A 54 8.83 -5.69 8.08
C ALA A 54 9.19 -4.44 8.89
N LEU A 55 9.25 -3.29 8.22
CA LEU A 55 9.24 -1.99 8.86
C LEU A 55 7.79 -1.61 9.16
N VAL A 56 7.41 -1.67 10.43
CA VAL A 56 6.06 -1.34 10.87
C VAL A 56 5.90 0.18 10.90
N VAL A 57 4.91 0.68 10.15
CA VAL A 57 4.54 2.10 10.11
C VAL A 57 3.15 2.34 10.69
N PRO A 58 2.76 3.58 11.03
CA PRO A 58 1.41 3.85 11.52
C PRO A 58 0.32 3.33 10.57
N PRO A 59 -0.84 2.91 11.09
CA PRO A 59 -1.95 2.40 10.26
C PRO A 59 -2.47 3.44 9.25
N THR A 60 -2.24 4.72 9.52
CA THR A 60 -2.62 5.86 8.67
C THR A 60 -1.67 6.14 7.50
N ALA A 61 -0.49 5.49 7.44
CA ALA A 61 0.44 5.69 6.34
C ALA A 61 -0.06 4.99 5.07
N GLU A 62 -0.26 5.72 3.98
CA GLU A 62 -0.78 5.13 2.72
C GLU A 62 0.30 4.85 1.67
N TYR A 63 1.40 5.61 1.70
CA TYR A 63 2.46 5.56 0.69
C TYR A 63 3.84 5.43 1.34
N GLN A 64 4.76 4.82 0.60
CA GLN A 64 6.18 4.73 0.92
C GLN A 64 7.01 5.36 -0.19
N THR A 65 8.13 5.96 0.22
CA THR A 65 9.13 6.49 -0.70
C THR A 65 10.28 5.51 -0.81
N LYS A 66 10.58 5.14 -2.04
CA LYS A 66 11.62 4.21 -2.42
C LYS A 66 12.76 4.96 -3.10
N TRP A 67 13.89 5.02 -2.42
CA TRP A 67 15.07 5.75 -2.89
C TRP A 67 15.95 4.88 -3.78
N ARG A 68 16.48 5.50 -4.84
CA ARG A 68 17.43 4.91 -5.78
C ARG A 68 18.70 5.75 -5.87
N TRP A 69 19.84 5.09 -6.01
CA TRP A 69 21.10 5.75 -6.34
C TRP A 69 21.26 5.88 -7.86
N GLY A 70 21.83 6.99 -8.32
CA GLY A 70 22.02 7.29 -9.74
C GLY A 70 21.03 8.32 -10.29
N VAL A 71 20.78 8.27 -11.60
CA VAL A 71 19.85 9.17 -12.31
C VAL A 71 18.48 9.15 -11.63
N PRO A 72 17.87 10.33 -11.35
CA PRO A 72 16.80 10.46 -10.36
C PRO A 72 15.60 9.59 -10.73
N ALA A 73 15.39 8.54 -9.94
CA ALA A 73 14.31 7.59 -10.11
C ALA A 73 13.69 7.21 -8.75
N THR A 74 13.61 8.17 -7.83
CA THR A 74 12.83 8.01 -6.59
C THR A 74 11.39 7.65 -6.96
N GLN A 75 10.89 6.55 -6.39
CA GLN A 75 9.55 6.08 -6.66
C GLN A 75 8.68 6.23 -5.41
N ILE A 76 7.44 6.63 -5.61
CA ILE A 76 6.41 6.58 -4.58
C ILE A 76 5.47 5.42 -4.93
N SER A 77 5.20 4.56 -3.95
CA SER A 77 4.29 3.43 -4.13
C SER A 77 3.37 3.31 -2.91
N PRO A 78 2.13 2.83 -3.08
CA PRO A 78 1.25 2.57 -1.96
C PRO A 78 1.77 1.43 -1.07
N ILE A 79 1.37 1.43 0.20
CA ILE A 79 1.62 0.35 1.15
C ILE A 79 0.36 -0.51 1.24
N TYR A 80 0.39 -1.67 0.60
CA TYR A 80 -0.78 -2.54 0.53
C TYR A 80 -1.00 -3.34 1.83
N HIS A 81 0.07 -3.92 2.37
CA HIS A 81 0.00 -4.84 3.50
C HIS A 81 -0.24 -4.13 4.83
N GLN A 82 -1.03 -4.76 5.69
CA GLN A 82 -1.31 -4.31 7.05
C GLN A 82 -1.14 -5.48 8.03
N PHE A 83 -0.36 -5.24 9.07
CA PHE A 83 -0.13 -6.12 10.19
C PHE A 83 -1.42 -6.25 11.00
N GLN A 84 -1.86 -7.48 11.22
CA GLN A 84 -2.93 -7.79 12.16
C GLN A 84 -2.30 -8.24 13.48
N LEU A 85 -3.09 -8.32 14.55
CA LEU A 85 -2.59 -8.89 15.81
C LEU A 85 -2.17 -10.35 15.57
N GLY A 86 -0.88 -10.59 15.32
CA GLY A 86 -0.34 -11.88 14.92
C GLY A 86 0.83 -11.76 13.92
N TYR A 87 1.68 -12.79 13.88
CA TYR A 87 2.79 -12.90 12.94
C TYR A 87 2.31 -12.73 11.48
N PRO A 88 2.98 -11.93 10.62
CA PRO A 88 2.51 -11.52 9.29
C PRO A 88 2.55 -12.64 8.24
N GLY A 89 2.68 -13.89 8.68
CA GLY A 89 2.85 -15.07 7.85
C GLY A 89 4.33 -15.36 7.56
N PRO A 90 4.67 -16.65 7.38
CA PRO A 90 6.03 -17.04 7.01
C PRO A 90 6.39 -16.52 5.63
N VAL A 91 7.67 -16.24 5.44
CA VAL A 91 8.25 -16.10 4.10
C VAL A 91 8.07 -17.43 3.39
N ASP A 92 7.54 -17.41 2.17
CA ASP A 92 7.44 -18.62 1.36
C ASP A 92 8.87 -19.14 1.07
N PRO A 93 9.25 -20.33 1.59
CA PRO A 93 10.59 -20.86 1.45
C PRO A 93 10.92 -21.28 0.00
N SER A 94 9.92 -21.38 -0.88
CA SER A 94 10.13 -21.64 -2.31
C SER A 94 10.63 -20.41 -3.07
N ILE A 95 10.45 -19.22 -2.51
CA ILE A 95 10.90 -17.96 -3.11
C ILE A 95 12.37 -17.77 -2.74
N GLY A 96 13.27 -18.10 -3.66
CA GLY A 96 14.69 -17.79 -3.50
C GLY A 96 14.89 -16.29 -3.28
N LEU A 97 15.47 -15.92 -2.13
CA LEU A 97 15.75 -14.53 -1.78
C LEU A 97 17.16 -14.13 -2.17
N TYR A 98 17.31 -12.88 -2.59
CA TYR A 98 18.59 -12.29 -2.94
C TYR A 98 19.24 -11.61 -1.75
N ALA A 99 20.55 -11.75 -1.63
CA ALA A 99 21.36 -10.93 -0.74
C ALA A 99 21.40 -9.49 -1.26
N THR A 100 21.63 -8.53 -0.35
CA THR A 100 21.97 -7.17 -0.74
C THR A 100 23.21 -7.19 -1.64
N PRO A 101 23.16 -6.62 -2.87
CA PRO A 101 24.32 -6.55 -3.74
C PRO A 101 25.45 -5.73 -3.11
N ARG A 102 26.69 -5.98 -3.53
CA ARG A 102 27.86 -5.19 -3.08
C ARG A 102 27.69 -3.69 -3.31
N TRP A 103 27.04 -3.32 -4.41
CA TRP A 103 26.74 -1.94 -4.78
C TRP A 103 25.22 -1.79 -4.98
N PRO A 104 24.46 -1.46 -3.93
CA PRO A 104 23.02 -1.32 -4.04
C PRO A 104 22.65 -0.08 -4.87
N SER A 105 21.63 -0.23 -5.70
CA SER A 105 21.02 0.83 -6.52
C SER A 105 19.61 1.22 -6.04
N HIS A 106 19.02 0.47 -5.11
CA HIS A 106 17.70 0.75 -4.55
C HIS A 106 17.55 0.31 -3.08
N THR A 107 16.82 1.08 -2.26
CA THR A 107 16.55 0.78 -0.84
C THR A 107 15.89 -0.58 -0.57
N ASP A 108 14.93 -1.02 -1.39
CA ASP A 108 14.38 -2.39 -1.40
C ASP A 108 15.43 -3.53 -1.39
N GLN A 109 16.67 -3.28 -1.82
CA GLN A 109 17.74 -4.29 -1.85
C GLN A 109 18.32 -4.60 -0.46
N PHE A 110 17.98 -3.81 0.55
CA PHE A 110 18.31 -4.09 1.95
C PHE A 110 17.34 -5.06 2.63
N GLY A 111 16.29 -5.50 1.93
CA GLY A 111 15.34 -6.48 2.45
C GLY A 111 14.44 -5.95 3.57
N VAL A 112 14.24 -4.64 3.64
CA VAL A 112 13.31 -3.99 4.59
C VAL A 112 12.09 -3.47 3.82
N TYR A 113 10.90 -3.88 4.22
CA TYR A 113 9.65 -3.59 3.52
C TYR A 113 8.60 -2.99 4.45
N TYR A 114 7.91 -1.95 3.97
CA TYR A 114 6.90 -1.23 4.75
C TYR A 114 5.63 -2.07 4.91
N VAL A 115 5.16 -2.21 6.15
CA VAL A 115 3.88 -2.85 6.49
C VAL A 115 3.15 -1.94 7.48
N ARG A 116 1.88 -1.64 7.23
CA ARG A 116 1.08 -0.80 8.14
C ARG A 116 0.81 -1.52 9.44
N GLY A 117 0.81 -0.82 10.58
CA GLY A 117 0.41 -1.38 11.86
C GLY A 117 -1.10 -1.67 11.95
N PRO A 118 -1.54 -2.33 13.02
CA PRO A 118 -2.97 -2.50 13.31
C PRO A 118 -3.62 -1.14 13.60
N TRP A 119 -4.94 -1.05 13.34
CA TRP A 119 -5.78 0.09 13.73
C TRP A 119 -6.13 0.05 15.21
#